data_AF-A0A0K1NKH0-F1
#
_entry.id   AF-A0A0K1NKH0-F1
#
_cell.length_a   1.000
_cell.length_b   1.000
_cell.length_c   1.000
_cell.angle_alpha   90.00
_cell.angle_beta   90.00
_cell.angle_gamma   90.00
#
_symmetry.space_group_name_H-M   'P 1'
#
loop_
_entity.id
_entity.type
_entity.pdbx_description
1 polymer ?
#
loop_
_entity_poly.entity_id
_entity_poly.type
_entity_poly.pdbx_seq_one_letter_code
_entity_poly.pdbx_strand_id
1 'polypeptide(L)'
;MRIYNITEISQLSLNGHVGMSNETSQQWKVSTTENGHIVVDVLERPKPQQHAEAELYGLLDEVNKVIDRVEFGFDMSDKLTVYNSHEIAERYLACREKLKERYGSDQSIMQLLDIVGKSVNDFGQEMRSSLVYYTLWSWFGGGKFFHLTPLSILHANHYLDAMIVRKKKEKLEDGTIHLMESGTGELDDVSGFQQVFAKEILPLTSGAPFCYSYSVDTEYFCAEDYQPFFDKAVTFAKEQASEDYVYTNRIEFKLVEDKV
;
A
#
# COMPACT_ATOMS: atom_id res chain seq x y z
N MET A 1 -7.67 9.09 18.46
CA MET A 1 -6.42 9.34 17.70
C MET A 1 -5.41 8.32 18.14
N ARG A 2 -4.61 7.78 17.22
CA ARG A 2 -3.48 6.86 17.46
C ARG A 2 -2.31 7.20 16.54
N ILE A 3 -1.09 6.85 16.94
CA ILE A 3 0.10 6.98 16.11
C ILE A 3 0.63 5.58 15.84
N TYR A 4 0.87 5.25 14.58
CA TYR A 4 1.42 3.96 14.18
C TYR A 4 2.80 4.12 13.58
N ASN A 5 3.73 3.29 14.00
CA ASN A 5 4.89 2.96 13.21
C ASN A 5 4.48 1.91 12.20
N ILE A 6 4.82 2.14 10.94
CA ILE A 6 4.50 1.26 9.83
C ILE A 6 5.82 0.80 9.24
N THR A 7 6.05 -0.51 9.27
CA THR A 7 7.22 -1.14 8.66
C THR A 7 6.76 -2.00 7.50
N GLU A 8 7.37 -1.81 6.35
CA GLU A 8 7.11 -2.60 5.15
C GLU A 8 8.40 -3.31 4.73
N ILE A 9 8.32 -4.63 4.59
CA ILE A 9 9.43 -5.49 4.17
C ILE A 9 8.99 -6.20 2.90
N SER A 10 9.70 -5.97 1.80
CA SER A 10 9.49 -6.69 0.55
C SER A 10 10.69 -7.57 0.22
N GLN A 11 10.41 -8.73 -0.37
CA GLN A 11 11.42 -9.71 -0.75
C GLN A 11 11.06 -10.37 -2.08
N LEU A 12 12.03 -10.41 -2.99
CA LEU A 12 11.97 -11.23 -4.20
C LEU A 12 12.94 -12.39 -4.05
N SER A 13 12.42 -13.61 -4.16
CA SER A 13 13.19 -14.85 -4.07
C SER A 13 13.28 -15.53 -5.42
N LEU A 14 14.49 -16.01 -5.75
CA LEU A 14 14.80 -16.81 -6.93
C LEU A 14 15.51 -18.10 -6.48
N ASN A 15 15.00 -19.28 -6.86
CA ASN A 15 15.55 -20.60 -6.47
C ASN A 15 15.70 -20.78 -4.94
N GLY A 16 14.74 -20.28 -4.17
CA GLY A 16 14.79 -20.30 -2.70
C GLY A 16 15.81 -19.34 -2.07
N HIS A 17 16.49 -18.50 -2.87
CA HIS A 17 17.40 -17.46 -2.39
C HIS A 17 16.78 -16.07 -2.51
N VAL A 18 16.87 -15.26 -1.48
CA VAL A 18 16.43 -13.86 -1.53
C VAL A 18 17.38 -13.07 -2.42
N GLY A 19 16.93 -12.70 -3.61
CA GLY A 19 17.71 -11.92 -4.58
C GLY A 19 17.60 -10.41 -4.36
N MET A 20 16.48 -9.95 -3.80
CA MET A 20 16.25 -8.57 -3.42
C MET A 20 15.46 -8.52 -2.12
N SER A 21 15.84 -7.62 -1.21
CA SER A 21 15.05 -7.27 -0.05
C SER A 21 15.11 -5.78 0.17
N ASN A 22 13.97 -5.18 0.49
CA ASN A 22 13.87 -3.79 0.89
C ASN A 22 13.06 -3.69 2.18
N GLU A 23 13.46 -2.77 3.05
CA GLU A 23 12.74 -2.45 4.27
C GLU A 23 12.56 -0.94 4.36
N THR A 24 11.32 -0.51 4.47
CA THR A 24 10.96 0.90 4.67
C THR A 24 10.20 1.05 5.97
N SER A 25 10.29 2.25 6.56
CA SER A 25 9.55 2.60 7.76
C SER A 25 9.02 4.01 7.64
N GLN A 26 7.81 4.22 8.16
CA GLN A 26 7.11 5.49 8.18
C GLN A 26 6.24 5.58 9.44
N GLN A 27 5.75 6.77 9.76
CA GLN A 27 4.91 6.98 10.93
C GLN A 27 3.68 7.80 10.57
N TRP A 28 2.51 7.28 10.90
CA TRP A 28 1.23 7.92 10.60
C TRP A 28 0.45 8.19 11.88
N LYS A 29 -0.12 9.38 12.00
CA LYS A 29 -1.15 9.70 12.98
C LYS A 29 -2.51 9.49 12.35
N VAL A 30 -3.32 8.64 12.97
CA VAL A 30 -4.66 8.31 12.51
C VAL A 30 -5.68 8.83 13.53
N SER A 31 -6.68 9.56 13.06
CA SER A 31 -7.73 10.14 13.90
C SER A 31 -9.09 10.10 13.21
N THR A 32 -10.13 10.51 13.93
CA THR A 32 -11.50 10.59 13.43
C THR A 32 -11.99 12.02 13.53
N THR A 33 -12.68 12.52 12.50
CA THR A 33 -13.37 13.82 12.56
C THR A 33 -14.70 13.70 13.31
N GLU A 34 -15.36 14.83 13.60
CA GLU A 34 -16.71 14.86 14.17
C GLU A 34 -17.75 14.16 13.28
N ASN A 35 -17.51 14.17 11.96
CA ASN A 35 -18.35 13.48 10.97
C ASN A 35 -18.02 11.97 10.84
N GLY A 36 -17.09 11.45 11.65
CA GLY A 36 -16.68 10.05 11.61
C GLY A 36 -15.72 9.69 10.47
N HIS A 37 -15.20 10.66 9.72
CA HIS A 37 -14.19 10.40 8.70
C HIS A 37 -12.86 10.04 9.34
N ILE A 38 -12.10 9.16 8.71
CA ILE A 38 -10.75 8.79 9.11
C ILE A 38 -9.76 9.78 8.50
N VAL A 39 -8.89 10.34 9.34
CA VAL A 39 -7.83 11.25 8.94
C VAL A 39 -6.49 10.59 9.18
N VAL A 40 -5.66 10.56 8.15
CA VAL A 40 -4.26 10.14 8.20
C VAL A 40 -3.40 11.39 8.03
N ASP A 41 -2.59 11.69 9.04
CA ASP A 41 -1.51 12.67 8.96
C ASP A 41 -0.17 11.91 8.93
N VAL A 42 0.60 12.03 7.85
CA VAL A 42 1.92 11.42 7.69
C VAL A 42 2.93 12.23 8.50
N LEU A 43 3.44 11.64 9.59
CA LEU A 43 4.41 12.28 10.49
C LEU A 43 5.85 12.06 10.03
N GLU A 44 6.16 10.84 9.58
CA GLU A 44 7.45 10.48 9.03
C GLU A 44 7.25 9.71 7.73
N ARG A 45 7.94 10.12 6.66
CA ARG A 45 7.93 9.43 5.35
C ARG A 45 9.04 8.36 5.28
N PRO A 46 8.89 7.34 4.41
CA PRO A 46 9.96 6.42 4.09
C PRO A 46 11.24 7.15 3.69
N LYS A 47 12.35 6.84 4.36
CA LYS A 47 13.67 7.39 4.00
C LYS A 47 14.35 6.43 3.04
N PRO A 48 14.95 6.92 1.94
CA PRO A 48 15.73 6.08 1.06
C PRO A 48 16.98 5.55 1.78
N GLN A 49 17.30 4.28 1.57
CA GLN A 49 18.51 3.67 2.13
C GLN A 49 19.78 4.01 1.32
N GLN A 50 19.64 4.50 0.08
CA GLN A 50 20.76 4.74 -0.84
C GLN A 50 20.95 6.23 -1.14
N HIS A 51 22.20 6.70 -1.00
CA HIS A 51 22.59 8.11 -1.20
C HIS A 51 22.70 8.54 -2.68
N ALA A 52 22.76 7.61 -3.63
CA ALA A 52 23.09 7.90 -5.03
C ALA A 52 22.00 8.67 -5.81
N GLU A 53 20.79 8.81 -5.25
CA GLU A 53 19.63 9.42 -5.93
C GLU A 53 19.00 10.55 -5.11
N ALA A 54 19.78 11.21 -4.24
CA ALA A 54 19.28 12.21 -3.28
C ALA A 54 18.42 13.33 -3.91
N GLU A 55 18.75 13.76 -5.14
CA GLU A 55 17.98 14.79 -5.84
C GLU A 55 16.61 14.30 -6.32
N LEU A 56 16.54 13.07 -6.87
CA LEU A 56 15.29 12.44 -7.27
C LEU A 56 14.41 12.17 -6.05
N TYR A 57 14.99 11.64 -4.97
CA TYR A 57 14.25 11.45 -3.71
C TYR A 57 13.78 12.78 -3.11
N GLY A 58 14.58 13.85 -3.22
CA GLY A 58 14.17 15.18 -2.78
C GLY A 58 12.96 15.71 -3.56
N LEU A 59 12.92 15.47 -4.88
CA LEU A 59 11.79 15.81 -5.74
C LEU A 59 10.54 15.00 -5.37
N LEU A 60 10.68 13.68 -5.22
CA LEU A 60 9.58 12.79 -4.83
C LEU A 60 9.06 13.13 -3.42
N ASP A 61 9.95 13.45 -2.47
CA ASP A 61 9.56 13.91 -1.12
C ASP A 61 8.74 15.19 -1.17
N GLU A 62 9.14 16.16 -2.01
CA GLU A 62 8.41 17.43 -2.18
C GLU A 62 7.03 17.23 -2.81
N VAL A 63 6.92 16.35 -3.80
CA VAL A 63 5.65 15.96 -4.41
C VAL A 63 4.76 15.23 -3.41
N ASN A 64 5.30 14.29 -2.63
CA ASN A 64 4.52 13.49 -1.68
C ASN A 64 3.92 14.32 -0.54
N LYS A 65 4.40 15.55 -0.28
CA LYS A 65 3.82 16.42 0.76
C LYS A 65 2.36 16.79 0.50
N VAL A 66 1.94 16.73 -0.75
CA VAL A 66 0.56 17.08 -1.13
C VAL A 66 -0.45 16.12 -0.50
N ILE A 67 -0.03 14.88 -0.23
CA ILE A 67 -0.83 13.81 0.41
C ILE A 67 -0.45 13.56 1.87
N ASP A 68 0.28 14.48 2.53
CA ASP A 68 0.61 14.33 3.96
C ASP A 68 -0.62 14.24 4.86
N ARG A 69 -1.75 14.78 4.40
CA ARG A 69 -3.02 14.68 5.08
C ARG A 69 -4.08 14.15 4.14
N VAL A 70 -4.60 12.96 4.45
CA VAL A 70 -5.69 12.30 3.71
C VAL A 70 -6.86 12.13 4.66
N GLU A 71 -8.04 12.58 4.23
CA GLU A 71 -9.30 12.35 4.92
C GLU A 71 -10.18 11.44 4.06
N PHE A 72 -10.55 10.29 4.60
CA PHE A 72 -11.33 9.29 3.88
C PHE A 72 -12.44 8.70 4.75
N GLY A 73 -13.38 8.04 4.10
CA GLY A 73 -14.38 7.21 4.75
C GLY A 73 -15.11 6.36 3.72
N PHE A 74 -16.29 5.90 4.08
CA PHE A 74 -17.13 5.08 3.22
C PHE A 74 -18.44 5.81 2.94
N ASP A 75 -18.81 5.90 1.67
CA ASP A 75 -20.09 6.48 1.27
C ASP A 75 -21.27 5.56 1.62
N MET A 76 -22.49 6.01 1.31
CA MET A 76 -23.72 5.22 1.56
C MET A 76 -23.79 3.90 0.76
N SER A 77 -22.93 3.73 -0.25
CA SER A 77 -22.77 2.50 -1.03
C SER A 77 -21.57 1.68 -0.56
N ASP A 78 -21.02 2.01 0.61
CA ASP A 78 -19.86 1.38 1.22
C ASP A 78 -18.57 1.47 0.40
N LYS A 79 -18.49 2.46 -0.51
CA LYS A 79 -17.30 2.71 -1.33
C LYS A 79 -16.36 3.67 -0.63
N LEU A 80 -15.07 3.33 -0.63
CA LEU A 80 -14.01 4.21 -0.16
C LEU A 80 -14.05 5.55 -0.92
N THR A 81 -14.12 6.65 -0.18
CA THR A 81 -14.16 8.02 -0.70
C THR A 81 -13.12 8.88 0.02
N VAL A 82 -12.43 9.73 -0.73
CA VAL A 82 -11.45 10.71 -0.22
C VAL A 82 -12.13 12.08 -0.14
N TYR A 83 -12.44 12.53 1.07
CA TYR A 83 -13.23 13.74 1.32
C TYR A 83 -12.45 15.02 1.09
N ASN A 84 -11.14 15.02 1.32
CA ASN A 84 -10.29 16.19 1.08
C ASN A 84 -9.56 16.15 -0.27
N SER A 85 -10.07 15.39 -1.24
CA SER A 85 -9.49 15.26 -2.59
C SER A 85 -9.29 16.59 -3.29
N HIS A 86 -10.23 17.54 -3.13
CA HIS A 86 -10.09 18.90 -3.68
C HIS A 86 -8.90 19.64 -3.08
N GLU A 87 -8.71 19.59 -1.76
CA GLU A 87 -7.58 20.23 -1.09
C GLU A 87 -6.24 19.62 -1.52
N ILE A 88 -6.18 18.29 -1.70
CA ILE A 88 -4.98 17.60 -2.19
C ILE A 88 -4.66 18.09 -3.61
N ALA A 89 -5.66 18.21 -4.49
CA ALA A 89 -5.47 18.71 -5.84
C ALA A 89 -4.96 20.17 -5.87
N GLU A 90 -5.50 21.04 -5.02
CA GLU A 90 -5.01 22.43 -4.89
C GLU A 90 -3.56 22.50 -4.40
N ARG A 91 -3.21 21.70 -3.38
CA ARG A 91 -1.82 21.59 -2.91
C ARG A 91 -0.89 21.10 -4.01
N TYR A 92 -1.36 20.15 -4.82
CA TYR A 92 -0.60 19.64 -5.96
C TYR A 92 -0.38 20.71 -7.04
N LEU A 93 -1.40 21.50 -7.38
CA LEU A 93 -1.24 22.60 -8.34
C LEU A 93 -0.19 23.62 -7.85
N ALA A 94 -0.24 23.99 -6.57
CA ALA A 94 0.77 24.88 -5.99
C ALA A 94 2.18 24.28 -6.00
N CYS A 95 2.31 22.98 -5.66
CA CYS A 95 3.58 22.24 -5.75
C CYS A 95 4.12 22.21 -7.18
N ARG A 96 3.25 21.94 -8.16
CA ARG A 96 3.59 21.86 -9.59
C ARG A 96 4.14 23.19 -10.11
N GLU A 97 3.51 24.31 -9.79
CA GLU A 97 4.01 25.62 -10.22
C GLU A 97 5.36 25.96 -9.57
N LYS A 98 5.53 25.65 -8.29
CA LYS A 98 6.83 25.81 -7.60
C LYS A 98 7.94 24.98 -8.26
N LEU A 99 7.66 23.74 -8.64
CA LEU A 99 8.64 22.86 -9.29
C LEU A 99 8.95 23.32 -10.72
N LYS A 100 7.96 23.83 -11.47
CA LYS A 100 8.21 24.48 -12.76
C LYS A 100 9.11 25.70 -12.66
N GLU A 101 8.90 26.56 -11.66
CA GLU A 101 9.76 27.73 -11.44
C GLU A 101 11.22 27.31 -11.16
N ARG A 102 11.42 26.21 -10.43
CA ARG A 102 12.74 25.70 -10.07
C ARG A 102 13.46 25.01 -11.23
N TYR A 103 12.76 24.18 -11.99
CA TYR A 103 13.34 23.31 -13.03
C TYR A 103 13.11 23.82 -14.46
N GLY A 104 12.38 24.93 -14.62
CA GLY A 104 12.06 25.51 -15.93
C GLY A 104 11.19 24.58 -16.77
N SER A 105 11.48 24.50 -18.07
CA SER A 105 10.75 23.68 -19.04
C SER A 105 11.42 22.32 -19.30
N ASP A 106 12.11 21.75 -18.30
CA ASP A 106 12.68 20.41 -18.43
C ASP A 106 11.59 19.38 -18.74
N GLN A 107 11.73 18.69 -19.88
CA GLN A 107 10.70 17.81 -20.39
C GLN A 107 10.47 16.58 -19.49
N SER A 108 11.54 16.01 -18.91
CA SER A 108 11.44 14.85 -18.04
C SER A 108 10.74 15.20 -16.74
N ILE A 109 11.02 16.39 -16.18
CA ILE A 109 10.32 16.90 -14.99
C ILE A 109 8.85 17.17 -15.31
N MET A 110 8.53 17.79 -16.46
CA MET A 110 7.13 18.03 -16.83
C MET A 110 6.36 16.71 -17.00
N GLN A 111 6.96 15.70 -17.62
CA GLN A 111 6.34 14.38 -17.77
C GLN A 111 6.09 13.71 -16.41
N LEU A 112 7.06 13.76 -15.49
CA LEU A 112 6.88 13.25 -14.13
C LEU A 112 5.71 13.95 -13.42
N LEU A 113 5.66 15.28 -13.47
CA LEU A 113 4.57 16.06 -12.88
C LEU A 113 3.22 15.70 -13.52
N ASP A 114 3.15 15.50 -14.84
CA ASP A 114 1.90 15.13 -15.48
C ASP A 114 1.44 13.70 -15.08
N ILE A 115 2.36 12.76 -14.86
CA ILE A 115 2.07 11.42 -14.32
C ILE A 115 1.56 11.52 -12.88
N VAL A 116 2.29 12.19 -12.01
CA VAL A 116 1.92 12.42 -10.60
C VAL A 116 0.55 13.09 -10.50
N GLY A 117 0.29 14.10 -11.32
CA GLY A 117 -0.97 14.83 -11.30
C GLY A 117 -2.17 13.94 -11.63
N LYS A 118 -2.00 12.94 -12.50
CA LYS A 118 -3.05 11.93 -12.76
C LYS A 118 -3.32 11.07 -11.52
N SER A 119 -2.27 10.55 -10.88
CA SER A 119 -2.40 9.76 -9.65
C SER A 119 -3.00 10.56 -8.49
N VAL A 120 -2.67 11.85 -8.37
CA VAL A 120 -3.29 12.73 -7.37
C VAL A 120 -4.79 12.94 -7.63
N ASN A 121 -5.17 13.15 -8.90
CA ASN A 121 -6.58 13.32 -9.26
C ASN A 121 -7.41 12.05 -9.03
N ASP A 122 -6.80 10.87 -9.14
CA ASP A 122 -7.43 9.57 -8.89
C ASP A 122 -6.91 8.89 -7.60
N PHE A 123 -6.61 9.69 -6.57
CA PHE A 123 -5.98 9.18 -5.35
C PHE A 123 -6.82 8.12 -4.63
N GLY A 124 -8.15 8.17 -4.77
CA GLY A 124 -9.03 7.13 -4.23
C GLY A 124 -8.77 5.76 -4.85
N GLN A 125 -8.42 5.70 -6.14
CA GLN A 125 -8.00 4.46 -6.80
C GLN A 125 -6.60 4.05 -6.36
N GLU A 126 -5.66 4.99 -6.23
CA GLU A 126 -4.31 4.72 -5.70
C GLU A 126 -4.36 4.11 -4.29
N MET A 127 -5.25 4.61 -3.41
CA MET A 127 -5.48 4.05 -2.08
C MET A 127 -6.02 2.60 -2.12
N ARG A 128 -6.77 2.21 -3.15
CA ARG A 128 -7.28 0.83 -3.33
C ARG A 128 -6.23 -0.11 -3.93
N SER A 129 -5.27 0.44 -4.65
CA SER A 129 -4.13 -0.30 -5.20
C SER A 129 -2.99 -0.45 -4.19
N SER A 130 -2.97 0.35 -3.12
CA SER A 130 -1.93 0.33 -2.09
C SER A 130 -2.26 -0.64 -0.94
N LEU A 131 -1.39 -1.63 -0.72
CA LEU A 131 -1.50 -2.55 0.41
C LEU A 131 -1.38 -1.85 1.77
N VAL A 132 -0.55 -0.80 1.88
CA VAL A 132 -0.40 -0.03 3.13
C VAL A 132 -1.71 0.67 3.48
N TYR A 133 -2.31 1.37 2.53
CA TYR A 133 -3.61 2.01 2.76
C TYR A 133 -4.69 0.96 3.04
N TYR A 134 -4.72 -0.15 2.29
CA TYR A 134 -5.63 -1.27 2.54
C TYR A 134 -5.55 -1.81 3.97
N THR A 135 -4.33 -2.02 4.49
CA THR A 135 -4.10 -2.47 5.87
C THR A 135 -4.77 -1.54 6.88
N LEU A 136 -4.86 -0.24 6.58
CA LEU A 136 -5.51 0.72 7.44
C LEU A 136 -7.03 0.78 7.22
N TRP A 137 -7.49 1.02 5.99
CA TRP A 137 -8.89 1.36 5.75
C TRP A 137 -9.83 0.16 5.85
N SER A 138 -9.35 -1.08 5.61
CA SER A 138 -10.21 -2.26 5.66
C SER A 138 -10.71 -2.57 7.08
N TRP A 139 -9.93 -2.24 8.12
CA TRP A 139 -10.37 -2.25 9.52
C TRP A 139 -11.66 -1.45 9.73
N PHE A 140 -11.72 -0.23 9.18
CA PHE A 140 -12.87 0.67 9.33
C PHE A 140 -14.04 0.29 8.41
N GLY A 141 -13.82 -0.57 7.41
CA GLY A 141 -14.84 -0.99 6.44
C GLY A 141 -15.91 -1.96 6.99
N GLY A 142 -15.74 -2.48 8.22
CA GLY A 142 -16.85 -3.04 8.98
C GLY A 142 -17.27 -4.49 8.67
N GLY A 143 -16.51 -5.27 7.89
CA GLY A 143 -16.77 -6.71 7.67
C GLY A 143 -17.36 -7.08 6.32
N LYS A 144 -17.03 -6.28 5.33
CA LYS A 144 -17.38 -6.51 3.93
C LYS A 144 -16.30 -7.36 3.27
N PHE A 145 -16.65 -7.85 2.09
CA PHE A 145 -15.66 -8.20 1.11
C PHE A 145 -15.12 -6.91 0.49
N PHE A 146 -13.83 -6.87 0.17
CA PHE A 146 -13.20 -5.72 -0.45
C PHE A 146 -12.52 -6.16 -1.75
N HIS A 147 -12.60 -5.33 -2.77
CA HIS A 147 -11.78 -5.50 -3.97
C HIS A 147 -10.54 -4.63 -3.84
N LEU A 148 -9.38 -5.25 -4.05
CA LEU A 148 -8.10 -4.59 -4.21
C LEU A 148 -7.65 -4.77 -5.65
N THR A 149 -7.06 -3.71 -6.19
CA THR A 149 -6.45 -3.74 -7.52
C THR A 149 -4.96 -3.41 -7.48
N PRO A 150 -4.13 -4.19 -6.76
CA PRO A 150 -2.72 -3.89 -6.66
C PRO A 150 -2.03 -4.10 -8.00
N LEU A 151 -0.94 -3.36 -8.24
CA LEU A 151 -0.04 -3.64 -9.34
C LEU A 151 0.68 -4.98 -9.09
N SER A 152 0.80 -5.79 -10.14
CA SER A 152 1.67 -6.96 -10.12
C SER A 152 3.13 -6.52 -10.05
N ILE A 153 3.86 -7.08 -9.10
CA ILE A 153 5.31 -6.86 -8.96
C ILE A 153 6.07 -7.79 -9.88
N LEU A 154 5.57 -9.01 -10.07
CA LEU A 154 6.21 -9.99 -10.94
C LEU A 154 5.91 -9.77 -12.44
N HIS A 155 4.81 -9.07 -12.78
CA HIS A 155 4.42 -8.73 -14.14
C HIS A 155 4.12 -7.22 -14.26
N ALA A 156 5.18 -6.43 -14.53
CA ALA A 156 5.10 -4.97 -14.53
C ALA A 156 4.01 -4.41 -15.45
N ASN A 157 3.31 -3.36 -14.98
CA ASN A 157 2.19 -2.66 -15.63
C ASN A 157 0.87 -3.44 -15.72
N HIS A 158 0.79 -4.62 -15.11
CA HIS A 158 -0.45 -5.38 -15.01
C HIS A 158 -1.05 -5.23 -13.61
N TYR A 159 -2.37 -5.31 -13.54
CA TYR A 159 -3.10 -5.24 -12.29
C TYR A 159 -3.63 -6.60 -11.90
N LEU A 160 -3.77 -6.77 -10.59
CA LEU A 160 -4.45 -7.90 -9.99
C LEU A 160 -5.87 -7.49 -9.64
N ASP A 161 -6.83 -8.39 -9.72
CA ASP A 161 -8.12 -8.24 -9.04
C ASP A 161 -8.15 -9.22 -7.87
N ALA A 162 -8.04 -8.70 -6.65
CA ALA A 162 -8.03 -9.50 -5.44
C ALA A 162 -9.29 -9.25 -4.61
N MET A 163 -10.08 -10.31 -4.39
CA MET A 163 -11.24 -10.27 -3.51
C MET A 163 -10.83 -10.70 -2.10
N ILE A 164 -10.94 -9.77 -1.16
CA ILE A 164 -10.65 -9.97 0.26
C ILE A 164 -11.94 -10.31 0.98
N VAL A 165 -11.91 -11.29 1.88
CA VAL A 165 -13.03 -11.61 2.76
C VAL A 165 -12.57 -11.77 4.20
N ARG A 166 -13.42 -11.36 5.15
CA ARG A 166 -13.19 -11.65 6.56
C ARG A 166 -13.33 -13.15 6.82
N LYS A 167 -12.27 -13.78 7.33
CA LYS A 167 -12.23 -15.20 7.69
C LYS A 167 -12.58 -15.42 9.15
N LYS A 168 -12.15 -14.52 10.03
CA LYS A 168 -12.25 -14.72 11.48
C LYS A 168 -12.46 -13.40 12.20
N LYS A 169 -13.23 -13.46 13.29
CA LYS A 169 -13.27 -12.44 14.34
C LYS A 169 -13.55 -13.14 15.66
N GLU A 170 -12.61 -13.09 16.59
CA GLU A 170 -12.73 -13.73 17.90
C GLU A 170 -12.15 -12.85 19.01
N LYS A 171 -12.50 -13.20 20.24
CA LYS A 171 -11.90 -12.63 21.44
C LYS A 171 -10.96 -13.67 22.04
N LEU A 172 -9.69 -13.31 22.20
CA LEU A 172 -8.66 -14.15 22.80
C LEU A 172 -8.82 -14.19 24.33
N GLU A 173 -8.11 -15.12 24.98
CA GLU A 173 -8.21 -15.34 26.44
C GLU A 173 -7.82 -14.10 27.27
N ASP A 174 -6.93 -13.26 26.74
CA ASP A 174 -6.46 -12.02 27.36
C ASP A 174 -7.41 -10.82 27.13
N GLY A 175 -8.51 -11.03 26.41
CA GLY A 175 -9.48 -10.00 26.06
C GLY A 175 -9.21 -9.30 24.73
N THR A 176 -8.08 -9.57 24.06
CA THR A 176 -7.76 -8.99 22.74
C THR A 176 -8.75 -9.48 21.68
N ILE A 177 -9.26 -8.57 20.87
CA ILE A 177 -10.01 -8.88 19.66
C ILE A 177 -9.02 -9.19 18.55
N HIS A 178 -9.08 -10.42 18.02
CA HIS A 178 -8.34 -10.85 16.83
C HIS A 178 -9.27 -10.94 15.64
N LEU A 179 -8.88 -10.31 14.53
CA LEU A 179 -9.63 -10.31 13.29
C LEU A 179 -8.71 -10.68 12.14
N MET A 180 -9.16 -11.60 11.28
CA MET A 180 -8.38 -12.06 10.13
C MET A 180 -9.19 -11.89 8.85
N GLU A 181 -8.53 -11.33 7.84
CA GLU A 181 -9.02 -11.16 6.48
C GLU A 181 -8.06 -11.86 5.52
N SER A 182 -8.60 -12.50 4.48
CA SER A 182 -7.80 -13.20 3.48
C SER A 182 -8.41 -13.03 2.10
N GLY A 183 -7.57 -12.96 1.08
CA GLY A 183 -7.98 -12.92 -0.31
C GLY A 183 -6.98 -13.58 -1.24
N THR A 184 -7.47 -13.92 -2.42
CA THR A 184 -6.68 -14.38 -3.56
C THR A 184 -6.94 -13.46 -4.74
N GLY A 185 -5.95 -13.32 -5.60
CA GLY A 185 -6.03 -12.43 -6.76
C GLY A 185 -5.83 -13.14 -8.08
N GLU A 186 -6.48 -12.62 -9.11
CA GLU A 186 -6.29 -13.02 -10.50
C GLU A 186 -5.53 -11.93 -11.25
N LEU A 187 -4.55 -12.33 -12.05
CA LEU A 187 -3.82 -11.44 -12.95
C LEU A 187 -4.60 -11.29 -14.26
N ASP A 188 -4.70 -10.06 -14.76
CA ASP A 188 -5.42 -9.76 -15.99
C ASP A 188 -4.85 -10.43 -17.26
N ASP A 189 -3.53 -10.64 -17.33
CA ASP A 189 -2.83 -11.28 -18.46
C ASP A 189 -1.87 -12.41 -18.02
N VAL A 190 -2.44 -13.48 -17.46
CA VAL A 190 -1.67 -14.70 -17.09
C VAL A 190 -0.97 -15.31 -18.31
N SER A 191 -1.59 -15.26 -19.50
CA SER A 191 -1.02 -15.88 -20.70
C SER A 191 0.20 -15.13 -21.22
N GLY A 192 0.14 -13.79 -21.23
CA GLY A 192 1.29 -12.94 -21.52
C GLY A 192 2.40 -13.15 -20.50
N PHE A 193 2.06 -13.20 -19.21
CA PHE A 193 3.06 -13.45 -18.18
C PHE A 193 3.74 -14.82 -18.32
N GLN A 194 2.98 -15.87 -18.68
CA GLN A 194 3.55 -17.19 -18.93
C GLN A 194 4.58 -17.18 -20.07
N GLN A 195 4.34 -16.40 -21.13
CA GLN A 195 5.29 -16.27 -22.26
C GLN A 195 6.57 -15.54 -21.83
N VAL A 196 6.43 -14.44 -21.09
CA VAL A 196 7.56 -13.70 -20.52
C VAL A 196 8.34 -14.61 -19.58
N PHE A 197 7.66 -15.33 -18.69
CA PHE A 197 8.29 -16.26 -17.76
C PHE A 197 9.09 -17.33 -18.51
N ALA A 198 8.50 -18.00 -19.50
CA ALA A 198 9.18 -19.06 -20.26
C ALA A 198 10.46 -18.57 -20.97
N LYS A 199 10.46 -17.31 -21.44
CA LYS A 199 11.57 -16.74 -22.21
C LYS A 199 12.65 -16.12 -21.32
N GLU A 200 12.26 -15.42 -20.27
CA GLU A 200 13.14 -14.50 -19.54
C GLU A 200 13.43 -14.95 -18.10
N ILE A 201 12.51 -15.67 -17.46
CA ILE A 201 12.60 -16.03 -16.03
C ILE A 201 12.96 -17.50 -15.86
N LEU A 202 12.33 -18.43 -16.60
CA LEU A 202 12.59 -19.87 -16.55
C LEU A 202 14.08 -20.24 -16.71
N PRO A 203 14.88 -19.57 -17.59
CA PRO A 203 16.33 -19.82 -17.65
C PRO A 203 17.10 -19.50 -16.37
N LEU A 204 16.49 -18.71 -15.47
CA LEU A 204 17.06 -18.31 -14.19
C LEU A 204 16.56 -19.18 -13.03
N THR A 205 15.55 -20.04 -13.24
CA THR A 205 15.00 -20.93 -12.20
C THR A 205 15.64 -22.33 -12.25
N SER A 206 15.33 -23.19 -11.28
CA SER A 206 15.78 -24.59 -11.25
C SER A 206 14.92 -25.50 -12.14
N GLY A 207 14.28 -24.91 -13.16
CA GLY A 207 13.34 -25.60 -14.04
C GLY A 207 11.91 -25.69 -13.49
N ALA A 208 11.58 -24.97 -12.42
CA ALA A 208 10.23 -24.96 -11.86
C ALA A 208 9.20 -24.45 -12.89
N PRO A 209 8.07 -25.16 -13.07
CA PRO A 209 7.05 -24.77 -14.03
C PRO A 209 6.35 -23.48 -13.61
N PHE A 210 5.82 -22.77 -14.60
CA PHE A 210 4.96 -21.63 -14.35
C PHE A 210 3.70 -22.06 -13.60
N CYS A 211 3.45 -21.45 -12.45
CA CYS A 211 2.29 -21.64 -11.61
C CYS A 211 2.00 -20.32 -10.91
N TYR A 212 1.17 -19.49 -11.57
CA TYR A 212 0.82 -18.18 -11.06
C TYR A 212 -0.16 -18.28 -9.88
N SER A 213 0.11 -17.52 -8.81
CA SER A 213 -0.85 -17.29 -7.74
C SER A 213 -0.55 -15.98 -7.01
N TYR A 214 -1.62 -15.34 -6.53
CA TYR A 214 -1.54 -14.20 -5.63
C TYR A 214 -2.41 -14.45 -4.40
N SER A 215 -1.88 -14.15 -3.22
CA SER A 215 -2.62 -14.18 -1.96
C SER A 215 -2.27 -12.99 -1.09
N VAL A 216 -3.22 -12.59 -0.25
CA VAL A 216 -3.00 -11.57 0.78
C VAL A 216 -3.81 -11.91 2.02
N ASP A 217 -3.16 -11.83 3.17
CA ASP A 217 -3.74 -12.06 4.48
C ASP A 217 -3.49 -10.83 5.37
N THR A 218 -4.49 -10.42 6.12
CA THR A 218 -4.36 -9.35 7.11
C THR A 218 -4.88 -9.80 8.47
N GLU A 219 -4.08 -9.60 9.50
CA GLU A 219 -4.43 -9.84 10.89
C GLU A 219 -4.46 -8.54 11.69
N TYR A 220 -5.50 -8.35 12.49
CA TYR A 220 -5.66 -7.22 13.40
C TYR A 220 -5.74 -7.69 14.84
N PHE A 221 -5.12 -6.93 15.73
CA PHE A 221 -5.15 -7.12 17.17
C PHE A 221 -5.55 -5.80 17.82
N CYS A 222 -6.59 -5.84 18.65
CA CYS A 222 -7.17 -4.67 19.29
C CYS A 222 -7.60 -5.03 20.71
N ALA A 223 -7.13 -4.30 21.71
CA ALA A 223 -7.66 -4.42 23.07
C ALA A 223 -9.12 -3.95 23.10
N GLU A 224 -9.94 -4.67 23.87
CA GLU A 224 -11.40 -4.52 23.92
C GLU A 224 -11.87 -3.07 24.19
N ASP A 225 -11.09 -2.32 24.96
CA ASP A 225 -11.44 -0.96 25.44
C ASP A 225 -11.08 0.16 24.43
N TYR A 226 -10.44 -0.15 23.30
CA TYR A 226 -9.83 0.84 22.41
C TYR A 226 -10.46 0.96 21.01
N GLN A 227 -11.77 0.76 20.90
CA GLN A 227 -12.51 1.12 19.69
C GLN A 227 -12.50 2.65 19.48
N PRO A 228 -12.25 3.17 18.25
CA PRO A 228 -12.36 2.49 16.95
C PRO A 228 -11.02 2.10 16.30
N PHE A 229 -9.90 2.04 17.02
CA PHE A 229 -8.56 1.82 16.44
C PHE A 229 -8.02 0.43 16.81
N PHE A 230 -7.04 -0.07 16.07
CA PHE A 230 -6.32 -1.31 16.41
C PHE A 230 -4.99 -0.99 17.10
N ASP A 231 -4.40 -1.97 17.79
CA ASP A 231 -3.07 -1.81 18.39
C ASP A 231 -1.98 -2.33 17.46
N LYS A 232 -2.32 -3.35 16.68
CA LYS A 232 -1.44 -3.94 15.68
C LYS A 232 -2.23 -4.45 14.49
N ALA A 233 -1.68 -4.24 13.30
CA ALA A 233 -2.12 -4.92 12.09
C ALA A 233 -0.92 -5.48 11.34
N VAL A 234 -1.06 -6.66 10.75
CA VAL A 234 -0.04 -7.26 9.88
C VAL A 234 -0.72 -7.72 8.60
N THR A 235 -0.32 -7.14 7.47
CA THR A 235 -0.69 -7.61 6.14
C THR A 235 0.50 -8.34 5.52
N PHE A 236 0.25 -9.51 4.97
CA PHE A 236 1.22 -10.30 4.22
C PHE A 236 0.65 -10.63 2.85
N ALA A 237 1.27 -10.12 1.80
CA ALA A 237 0.97 -10.45 0.42
C ALA A 237 2.06 -11.34 -0.17
N LYS A 238 1.66 -12.30 -1.00
CA LYS A 238 2.53 -13.19 -1.75
C LYS A 238 2.07 -13.23 -3.19
N GLU A 239 2.99 -12.92 -4.10
CA GLU A 239 2.81 -13.12 -5.54
C GLU A 239 3.83 -14.17 -6.00
N GLN A 240 3.39 -15.16 -6.76
CA GLN A 240 4.22 -16.28 -7.19
C GLN A 240 3.98 -16.53 -8.68
N ALA A 241 5.06 -16.65 -9.46
CA ALA A 241 4.97 -17.13 -10.85
C ALA A 241 5.44 -18.58 -10.99
N SER A 242 6.25 -19.07 -10.05
CA SER A 242 6.66 -20.47 -9.89
C SER A 242 7.16 -20.68 -8.45
N GLU A 243 7.34 -21.92 -8.00
CA GLU A 243 7.92 -22.19 -6.67
C GLU A 243 9.30 -21.55 -6.46
N ASP A 244 10.04 -21.33 -7.55
CA ASP A 244 11.35 -20.70 -7.55
C ASP A 244 11.31 -19.19 -7.77
N TYR A 245 10.17 -18.57 -8.10
CA TYR A 245 10.08 -17.13 -8.37
C TYR A 245 8.89 -16.51 -7.62
N VAL A 246 9.21 -15.96 -6.44
CA VAL A 246 8.23 -15.55 -5.44
C VAL A 246 8.57 -14.15 -4.94
N TYR A 247 7.58 -13.27 -4.98
CA TYR A 247 7.60 -11.99 -4.29
C TYR A 247 6.73 -12.05 -3.03
N THR A 248 7.21 -11.45 -1.94
CA THR A 248 6.45 -11.28 -0.70
C THR A 248 6.54 -9.83 -0.23
N ASN A 249 5.49 -9.36 0.40
CA ASN A 249 5.41 -8.04 1.01
C ASN A 249 4.72 -8.18 2.37
N ARG A 250 5.40 -7.76 3.44
CA ARG A 250 4.88 -7.75 4.80
C ARG A 250 4.81 -6.32 5.30
N ILE A 251 3.61 -5.85 5.62
CA ILE A 251 3.36 -4.54 6.21
C ILE A 251 2.90 -4.76 7.65
N GLU A 252 3.52 -4.08 8.60
CA GLU A 252 3.14 -4.11 10.01
C GLU A 252 2.88 -2.71 10.50
N PHE A 253 1.64 -2.47 10.94
CA PHE A 253 1.28 -1.32 11.73
C PHE A 253 1.42 -1.72 13.20
N LYS A 254 2.23 -0.95 13.94
CA LYS A 254 2.39 -1.11 15.38
C LYS A 254 2.09 0.20 16.06
N LEU A 255 1.15 0.17 16.99
CA LEU A 255 0.83 1.33 17.81
C LEU A 255 2.08 1.80 18.55
N VAL A 256 2.36 3.10 18.43
CA VAL A 256 3.30 3.80 19.29
C VAL A 256 2.48 4.22 20.51
N GLU A 257 2.75 3.59 21.66
CA GLU A 257 2.16 4.04 22.91
C GLU A 257 2.52 5.51 23.11
N ASP A 258 1.50 6.34 23.41
CA ASP A 258 1.76 7.69 23.88
C ASP A 258 2.64 7.53 25.14
N LYS A 259 3.89 8.01 25.06
CA LYS A 259 4.55 8.52 26.25
C LYS A 259 3.76 9.77 26.66
N VAL A 260 2.65 9.56 27.36
CA VAL A 260 1.97 10.63 28.10
C VAL A 260 2.90 11.15 29.17
#